data_AF-A0A1V3XAZ3-F1
#
_entry.id   AF-A0A1V3XAZ3-F1
#
_cell.length_a   1.000
_cell.length_b   1.000
_cell.length_c   1.000
_cell.angle_alpha   90.00
_cell.angle_beta   90.00
_cell.angle_gamma   90.00
#
_symmetry.space_group_name_H-M   'P 1'
#
loop_
_entity.id
_entity.type
_entity.pdbx_description
1 polymer ?
#
loop_
_entity_poly.entity_id
_entity_poly.type
_entity_poly.pdbx_seq_one_letter_code
_entity_poly.pdbx_strand_id
1 'polypeptide(L)'
;MKFNSIVARRRVAGLSAGCLLGGLAIGIAGAPAAAAAPDCSPEGVHATVSSVTGSAQQYLATHPGANQVVMAAYGQPRGEAASNIRNYFTAHPNEYYDLRGILAPIGDTERQCNVTALPPHLESAYHEFMAG
;
A
#
# COMPACT_ATOMS: atom_id res chain seq x y z
N MET A 1 -2.71 39.32 -38.31
CA MET A 1 -1.40 39.25 -38.99
C MET A 1 -0.37 38.91 -37.91
N LYS A 2 0.57 37.97 -37.97
CA LYS A 2 1.11 37.11 -39.03
C LYS A 2 2.26 36.30 -38.38
N PHE A 3 2.29 34.97 -38.63
CA PHE A 3 3.43 34.02 -38.55
C PHE A 3 4.05 33.68 -37.17
N ASN A 4 4.62 32.50 -36.90
CA ASN A 4 4.73 31.19 -37.57
C ASN A 4 5.36 30.19 -36.57
N SER A 5 4.89 28.94 -36.63
CA SER A 5 5.53 27.63 -36.37
C SER A 5 6.92 27.54 -35.72
N ILE A 6 7.14 26.55 -34.84
CA ILE A 6 8.09 25.44 -35.05
C ILE A 6 7.72 24.28 -34.10
N VAL A 7 7.21 23.19 -34.67
CA VAL A 7 7.21 21.85 -34.08
C VAL A 7 8.62 21.31 -34.23
N ALA A 8 9.42 21.33 -33.17
CA ALA A 8 10.73 20.69 -33.13
C ALA A 8 10.63 19.31 -32.47
N ARG A 9 10.30 18.30 -33.28
CA ARG A 9 10.59 16.89 -33.00
C ARG A 9 12.11 16.74 -32.83
N ARG A 10 12.62 16.58 -31.62
CA ARG A 10 14.02 16.18 -31.41
C ARG A 10 14.08 14.70 -31.05
N ARG A 11 14.57 13.97 -32.05
CA ARG A 11 14.95 12.57 -32.12
C ARG A 11 15.58 12.04 -30.83
N VAL A 12 15.10 10.86 -30.45
CA VAL A 12 15.79 9.84 -29.66
C VAL A 12 17.15 9.54 -30.30
N ALA A 13 18.22 9.69 -29.53
CA ALA A 13 19.54 9.13 -29.80
C ALA A 13 20.34 9.05 -28.50
N GLY A 14 20.95 7.89 -28.23
CA GLY A 14 22.04 7.77 -27.25
C GLY A 14 21.91 6.61 -26.28
N LEU A 15 22.30 5.42 -26.72
CA LEU A 15 22.80 4.36 -25.84
C LEU A 15 24.16 4.79 -25.29
N SER A 16 24.32 4.83 -23.96
CA SER A 16 25.65 4.82 -23.31
C SER A 16 25.56 4.19 -21.92
N ALA A 17 26.36 3.15 -21.71
CA ALA A 17 26.65 2.54 -20.43
C ALA A 17 27.33 3.53 -19.46
N GLY A 18 26.97 3.48 -18.18
CA GLY A 18 27.58 4.31 -17.13
C GLY A 18 27.28 3.77 -15.74
N CYS A 19 28.31 3.28 -15.07
CA CYS A 19 28.35 2.78 -13.71
C CYS A 19 28.25 3.89 -12.64
N LEU A 20 27.63 3.55 -11.49
CA LEU A 20 27.89 4.00 -10.11
C LEU A 20 27.34 5.35 -9.58
N LEU A 21 26.47 5.22 -8.55
CA LEU A 21 26.35 5.97 -7.29
C LEU A 21 25.81 7.44 -7.27
N GLY A 22 24.66 7.61 -6.61
CA GLY A 22 24.39 8.70 -5.67
C GLY A 22 23.76 10.01 -6.19
N GLY A 23 22.49 10.26 -5.87
CA GLY A 23 21.90 11.60 -5.92
C GLY A 23 20.37 11.63 -5.91
N LEU A 24 19.77 11.96 -4.76
CA LEU A 24 18.35 12.34 -4.66
C LEU A 24 18.16 13.76 -5.24
N ALA A 25 17.31 13.89 -6.24
CA ALA A 25 16.49 15.09 -6.49
C ALA A 25 15.23 14.68 -7.27
N ILE A 26 14.09 14.89 -6.62
CA ILE A 26 12.75 14.43 -6.99
C ILE A 26 12.24 15.22 -8.21
N GLY A 27 12.12 14.55 -9.35
CA GLY A 27 11.29 14.98 -10.46
C GLY A 27 9.88 14.45 -10.25
N ILE A 28 8.91 15.34 -10.03
CA ILE A 28 7.49 15.00 -10.00
C ILE A 28 7.06 14.75 -11.45
N ALA A 29 7.17 13.50 -11.90
CA ALA A 29 6.62 13.06 -13.17
C ALA A 29 6.06 11.66 -12.97
N GLY A 30 4.74 11.52 -13.17
CA GLY A 30 4.06 10.23 -13.12
C GLY A 30 4.74 9.24 -14.06
N ALA A 31 5.47 8.30 -13.46
CA ALA A 31 5.97 7.11 -14.10
C ALA A 31 5.45 5.91 -13.27
N PRO A 32 5.04 4.81 -13.90
CA PRO A 32 4.81 3.58 -13.15
C PRO A 32 6.11 3.28 -12.39
N ALA A 33 5.99 2.91 -11.12
CA ALA A 33 7.14 2.64 -10.25
C ALA A 33 8.20 1.86 -11.02
N ALA A 34 9.33 2.53 -11.32
CA ALA A 34 10.54 1.80 -11.65
C ALA A 34 10.74 0.86 -10.48
N ALA A 35 10.81 -0.45 -10.74
CA ALA A 35 11.10 -1.46 -9.74
C ALA A 35 12.52 -1.23 -9.20
N ALA A 36 12.67 -0.19 -8.36
CA ALA A 36 13.70 -0.15 -7.37
C ALA A 36 13.53 -1.44 -6.55
N ALA A 37 14.65 -2.09 -6.24
CA ALA A 37 14.61 -3.22 -5.33
C ALA A 37 13.81 -2.84 -4.08
N PRO A 38 12.97 -3.74 -3.53
CA PRO A 38 12.20 -3.45 -2.34
C PRO A 38 13.13 -2.95 -1.23
N ASP A 39 12.79 -1.82 -0.63
CA ASP A 39 13.57 -1.25 0.46
C ASP A 39 13.29 -2.04 1.74
N CYS A 40 14.11 -3.04 1.98
CA CYS A 40 14.02 -3.95 3.13
C CYS A 40 14.69 -3.40 4.39
N SER A 41 15.08 -2.12 4.40
CA SER A 41 15.50 -1.43 5.60
C SER A 41 14.33 -1.32 6.60
N PRO A 42 14.61 -1.23 7.92
CA PRO A 42 13.55 -1.01 8.90
C PRO A 42 12.69 0.22 8.60
N GLU A 43 13.32 1.30 8.11
CA GLU A 43 12.59 2.51 7.68
C GLU A 43 11.67 2.25 6.48
N GLY A 44 12.12 1.49 5.48
CA GLY A 44 11.30 1.13 4.31
C GLY A 44 10.09 0.27 4.65
N VAL A 45 10.28 -0.72 5.54
CA VAL A 45 9.18 -1.55 6.05
C VAL A 45 8.18 -0.68 6.83
N HIS A 46 8.67 0.18 7.73
CA HIS A 46 7.82 1.08 8.50
C HIS A 46 7.07 2.09 7.61
N ALA A 47 7.71 2.61 6.56
CA ALA A 47 7.08 3.48 5.58
C ALA A 47 5.93 2.78 4.85
N THR A 48 6.11 1.50 4.50
CA THR A 48 5.04 0.68 3.90
C THR A 48 3.86 0.53 4.86
N VAL A 49 4.12 0.11 6.10
CA VAL A 49 3.07 -0.06 7.12
C VAL A 49 2.34 1.26 7.39
N SER A 50 3.08 2.37 7.49
CA SER A 50 2.51 3.71 7.70
C SER A 50 1.62 4.14 6.53
N SER A 51 2.07 3.93 5.29
CA SER A 51 1.29 4.25 4.10
C SER A 51 0.00 3.43 4.03
N VAL A 52 0.11 2.11 4.24
CA VAL A 52 -1.04 1.20 4.24
C VAL A 52 -2.04 1.55 5.34
N THR A 53 -1.54 1.86 6.54
CA THR A 53 -2.38 2.29 7.68
C THR A 53 -3.13 3.58 7.34
N GLY A 54 -2.44 4.57 6.75
CA GLY A 54 -3.08 5.82 6.32
C GLY A 54 -4.15 5.59 5.25
N SER A 55 -3.89 4.74 4.26
CA SER A 55 -4.88 4.36 3.25
C SER A 55 -6.07 3.62 3.84
N ALA A 56 -5.85 2.72 4.81
CA ALA A 56 -6.92 2.00 5.50
C ALA A 56 -7.78 2.97 6.33
N GLN A 57 -7.18 3.93 7.03
CA GLN A 57 -7.91 4.96 7.78
C GLN A 57 -8.78 5.82 6.85
N GLN A 58 -8.24 6.24 5.71
CA GLN A 58 -9.00 7.00 4.71
C GLN A 58 -10.17 6.18 4.14
N TYR A 59 -9.94 4.90 3.88
CA TYR A 59 -10.98 3.98 3.44
C TYR A 59 -12.09 3.87 4.49
N LEU A 60 -11.74 3.59 5.75
CA LEU A 60 -12.71 3.49 6.85
C LEU A 60 -13.47 4.80 7.08
N ALA A 61 -12.83 5.97 6.91
CA ALA A 61 -13.51 7.26 7.01
C ALA A 61 -14.64 7.44 5.97
N THR A 62 -14.54 6.78 4.82
CA THR A 62 -15.57 6.78 3.76
C THR A 62 -16.53 5.59 3.85
N HIS A 63 -16.26 4.61 4.72
CA HIS A 63 -17.04 3.39 4.92
C HIS A 63 -17.48 3.29 6.39
N PRO A 64 -18.56 3.99 6.80
CA PRO A 64 -18.95 4.09 8.20
C PRO A 64 -19.32 2.72 8.81
N GLY A 65 -19.89 1.78 8.03
CA GLY A 65 -20.19 0.44 8.49
C GLY A 65 -18.93 -0.35 8.85
N ALA A 66 -17.94 -0.39 7.96
CA ALA A 66 -16.66 -1.04 8.20
C ALA A 66 -15.93 -0.39 9.38
N ASN A 67 -15.92 0.95 9.44
CA ASN A 67 -15.31 1.69 10.54
C ASN A 67 -15.96 1.34 11.89
N GLN A 68 -17.28 1.23 11.96
CA GLN A 68 -17.96 0.84 13.21
C GLN A 68 -17.52 -0.53 13.69
N VAL A 69 -17.45 -1.53 12.80
CA VAL A 69 -17.06 -2.90 13.17
C VAL A 69 -15.58 -2.97 13.56
N VAL A 70 -14.69 -2.31 12.81
CA VAL A 70 -13.26 -2.24 13.12
C VAL A 70 -13.01 -1.49 14.43
N MET A 71 -13.70 -0.38 14.68
CA MET A 71 -13.55 0.37 15.93
C MET A 71 -14.11 -0.38 17.15
N ALA A 72 -15.23 -1.08 16.99
CA ALA A 72 -15.79 -1.93 18.05
C ALA A 72 -14.87 -3.09 18.42
N ALA A 73 -14.16 -3.66 17.44
CA ALA A 73 -13.23 -4.78 17.64
C ALA A 73 -12.13 -4.48 18.66
N TYR A 74 -11.66 -3.22 18.81
CA TYR A 74 -10.65 -2.85 19.80
C TYR A 74 -11.11 -3.06 21.25
N GLY A 75 -12.41 -3.02 21.51
CA GLY A 75 -12.98 -3.24 22.85
C GLY A 75 -13.43 -4.68 23.11
N GLN A 76 -13.35 -5.56 22.11
CA GLN A 76 -13.89 -6.91 22.16
C GLN A 76 -12.80 -7.96 22.43
N PRO A 77 -13.16 -9.11 23.03
CA PRO A 77 -12.29 -10.28 23.04
C PRO A 77 -11.93 -10.69 21.60
N ARG A 78 -10.68 -11.12 21.38
CA ARG A 78 -10.14 -11.42 20.05
C ARG A 78 -11.04 -12.30 19.18
N GLY A 79 -11.58 -13.38 19.74
CA GLY A 79 -12.45 -14.30 18.98
C GLY A 79 -13.78 -13.68 18.56
N GLU A 80 -14.35 -12.81 19.40
CA GLU A 80 -15.58 -12.09 19.10
C GLU A 80 -15.33 -10.99 18.06
N ALA A 81 -14.24 -10.22 18.23
CA ALA A 81 -13.79 -9.22 17.27
C ALA A 81 -13.60 -9.82 15.87
N ALA A 82 -12.87 -10.93 15.78
CA ALA A 82 -12.63 -11.62 14.51
C ALA A 82 -13.92 -12.11 13.86
N SER A 83 -14.81 -12.73 14.65
CA SER A 83 -16.11 -13.19 14.16
C SER A 83 -16.98 -12.05 13.63
N ASN A 84 -17.03 -10.91 14.33
CA ASN A 84 -17.81 -9.74 13.92
C ASN A 84 -17.26 -9.09 12.64
N ILE A 85 -15.94 -8.92 12.56
CA ILE A 85 -15.26 -8.44 11.34
C ILE A 85 -15.59 -9.36 10.17
N ARG A 86 -15.42 -10.68 10.35
CA ARG A 86 -15.69 -11.66 9.29
C ARG A 86 -17.13 -11.65 8.83
N ASN A 87 -18.08 -11.62 9.76
CA ASN A 87 -19.51 -11.55 9.44
C ASN A 87 -19.86 -10.29 8.64
N TYR A 88 -19.30 -9.14 9.02
CA TYR A 88 -19.50 -7.89 8.30
C TYR A 88 -18.97 -7.97 6.86
N PHE A 89 -17.71 -8.37 6.70
CA PHE A 89 -17.04 -8.43 5.39
C PHE A 89 -17.56 -9.57 4.49
N THR A 90 -18.15 -10.63 5.07
CA THR A 90 -18.89 -11.65 4.31
C THR A 90 -20.19 -11.07 3.72
N ALA A 91 -20.87 -10.19 4.46
CA ALA A 91 -22.05 -9.48 3.96
C ALA A 91 -21.69 -8.34 2.98
N HIS A 92 -20.45 -7.83 3.04
CA HIS A 92 -19.95 -6.72 2.23
C HIS A 92 -18.69 -7.15 1.45
N PRO A 93 -18.82 -8.07 0.48
CA PRO A 93 -17.65 -8.65 -0.20
C PRO A 93 -16.84 -7.61 -1.00
N ASN A 94 -17.49 -6.57 -1.53
CA ASN A 94 -16.78 -5.48 -2.21
C ASN A 94 -15.84 -4.76 -1.23
N GLU A 95 -16.33 -4.44 -0.03
CA GLU A 95 -15.54 -3.75 0.99
C GLU A 95 -14.39 -4.63 1.51
N TYR A 96 -14.59 -5.94 1.54
CA TYR A 96 -13.55 -6.90 1.88
C TYR A 96 -12.41 -6.85 0.87
N TYR A 97 -12.72 -6.89 -0.42
CA TYR A 97 -11.70 -6.87 -1.47
C TYR A 97 -10.97 -5.54 -1.54
N ASP A 98 -11.66 -4.42 -1.35
CA ASP A 98 -11.02 -3.10 -1.27
C ASP A 98 -10.05 -3.02 -0.10
N LEU A 99 -10.51 -3.37 1.11
CA LEU A 99 -9.66 -3.30 2.30
C LEU A 99 -8.49 -4.31 2.21
N ARG A 100 -8.70 -5.51 1.67
CA ARG A 100 -7.59 -6.43 1.38
C ARG A 100 -6.59 -5.87 0.38
N GLY A 101 -7.06 -5.20 -0.67
CA GLY A 101 -6.21 -4.55 -1.65
C GLY A 101 -5.33 -3.46 -1.01
N ILE A 102 -5.91 -2.70 -0.08
CA ILE A 102 -5.17 -1.69 0.70
C ILE A 102 -4.11 -2.34 1.59
N LEU A 103 -4.43 -3.47 2.24
CA LEU A 103 -3.54 -4.16 3.18
C LEU A 103 -2.52 -5.09 2.50
N ALA A 104 -2.67 -5.41 1.22
CA ALA A 104 -1.79 -6.30 0.46
C ALA A 104 -0.29 -5.94 0.54
N PRO A 105 0.13 -4.65 0.47
CA PRO A 105 1.54 -4.29 0.48
C PRO A 105 2.30 -4.73 1.73
N ILE A 106 1.62 -4.89 2.88
CA ILE A 106 2.25 -5.39 4.10
C ILE A 106 2.79 -6.81 3.86
N GLY A 107 1.91 -7.72 3.45
CA GLY A 107 2.29 -9.11 3.20
C GLY A 107 3.16 -9.30 1.96
N ASP A 108 3.13 -8.39 0.99
CA ASP A 108 4.11 -8.34 -0.08
C ASP A 108 5.51 -7.97 0.46
N THR A 109 5.62 -6.93 1.28
CA THR A 109 6.88 -6.52 1.91
C THR A 109 7.43 -7.60 2.85
N GLU A 110 6.59 -8.24 3.66
CA GLU A 110 7.00 -9.35 4.52
C GLU A 110 7.62 -10.50 3.72
N ARG A 111 7.00 -10.88 2.59
CA ARG A 111 7.51 -11.94 1.70
C ARG A 111 8.76 -11.52 0.94
N GLN A 112 8.81 -10.29 0.44
CA GLN A 112 9.94 -9.79 -0.36
C GLN A 112 11.20 -9.58 0.50
N CYS A 113 11.02 -9.12 1.73
CA CYS A 113 12.11 -8.81 2.64
C CYS A 113 12.39 -9.91 3.67
N ASN A 114 11.55 -10.95 3.75
CA ASN A 114 11.63 -12.02 4.75
C ASN A 114 11.68 -11.46 6.18
N VAL A 115 10.72 -10.59 6.49
CA VAL A 115 10.56 -9.91 7.78
C VAL A 115 9.12 -10.03 8.28
N THR A 116 8.93 -9.78 9.57
CA THR A 116 7.63 -9.49 10.17
C THR A 116 7.47 -7.98 10.26
N ALA A 117 6.50 -7.41 9.54
CA ALA A 117 6.29 -5.96 9.46
C ALA A 117 5.36 -5.45 10.57
N LEU A 118 4.52 -6.33 11.12
CA LEU A 118 3.51 -6.01 12.13
C LEU A 118 3.89 -6.57 13.51
N PRO A 119 3.46 -5.95 14.62
CA PRO A 119 3.59 -6.57 15.94
C PRO A 119 2.71 -7.85 16.03
N PRO A 120 3.07 -8.83 16.89
CA PRO A 120 2.46 -10.18 16.86
C PRO A 120 0.93 -10.24 16.94
N HIS A 121 0.33 -9.32 17.70
CA HIS A 121 -1.13 -9.25 17.84
C HIS A 121 -1.82 -8.77 16.57
N LEU A 122 -1.21 -7.84 15.82
CA LEU A 122 -1.73 -7.35 14.54
C LEU A 122 -1.39 -8.28 13.39
N GLU A 123 -0.20 -8.89 13.40
CA GLU A 123 0.21 -9.86 12.37
C GLU A 123 -0.81 -11.00 12.27
N SER A 124 -1.16 -11.59 13.41
CA SER A 124 -2.13 -12.67 13.47
C SER A 124 -3.54 -12.22 13.06
N ALA A 125 -3.96 -10.98 13.36
CA ALA A 125 -5.25 -10.45 12.91
C ALA A 125 -5.25 -10.14 11.40
N TYR A 126 -4.13 -9.63 10.88
CA TYR A 126 -3.91 -9.39 9.45
C TYR A 126 -4.01 -10.70 8.66
N HIS A 127 -3.29 -11.74 9.08
CA HIS A 127 -3.35 -13.04 8.39
C HIS A 127 -4.75 -13.64 8.41
N GLU A 128 -5.46 -13.55 9.53
CA GLU A 128 -6.83 -14.04 9.66
C GLU A 128 -7.77 -13.30 8.67
N PHE A 129 -7.69 -11.97 8.60
CA PHE A 129 -8.46 -11.19 7.64
C PHE A 129 -8.11 -11.52 6.18
N MET A 130 -6.82 -11.64 5.86
CA MET A 130 -6.35 -11.91 4.49
C MET A 130 -6.74 -13.32 4.00
N ALA A 131 -6.95 -14.26 4.92
CA ALA A 131 -7.34 -15.64 4.63
C ALA A 131 -8.83 -15.82 4.26
N GLY A 132 -9.72 -14.93 4.72
CA GLY A 132 -11.17 -14.95 4.40
C GLY A 132 -12.05 -15.59 5.48
#